data_AF-A0A3B8W1X0-F1
#
_entry.id   AF-A0A3B8W1X0-F1
#
_cell.length_a   1.000
_cell.length_b   1.000
_cell.length_c   1.000
_cell.angle_alpha   90.00
_cell.angle_beta   90.00
_cell.angle_gamma   90.00
#
_symmetry.space_group_name_H-M   'P 1'
#
loop_
_entity.id
_entity.type
_entity.pdbx_description
1 polymer ?
#
loop_
_entity_poly.entity_id
_entity_poly.type
_entity_poly.pdbx_seq_one_letter_code
_entity_poly.pdbx_strand_id
1 'polypeptide(L)'
;NNKKKAKGQTAFAPVQVHIVGGRVNGVFNAAKDDNKRWNQLLDGAVSPVMDVVGQQTQLIYSVASLKREAYGKGVELVALYDSLIGQQHQIMGLKKYNRIPKNHMLGRVIWNGFMHADGLGAAFHDNTMVDLANVDKLRTNSWGVAHEFGHVNQVRPNMKWVGTTEVTNNIFSVWSQYYYNGHAPKLEREVLRDYDGLKIGGRITAYMESAFVHEQPWLTQAGNDRWDRERPRDWGGDHFVKLVPFWQLQLYFAVAGKGNQWHNPDFYGDIYIQAIDDTVTKDKEDNYYQLAFIKRACDVAKLDLTDFFAQSRMLHPVDLWVDDYTCAQMTITPADIEAVKQYASKYPKPTTPVLHYLTANSVEQYRKQLPLSGEKGKGYTLCKGEGAKKVVDGNINATIKGDYLLVDNSA
;
A
#
# COMPACT_ATOMS: atom_id res chain seq x y z
N ASN A 1 -8.57 27.37 23.42
CA ASN A 1 -9.13 28.36 22.48
C ASN A 1 -8.16 28.61 21.33
N ASN A 2 -8.31 27.90 20.22
CA ASN A 2 -7.81 28.32 18.90
C ASN A 2 -8.44 27.44 17.80
N LYS A 3 -9.78 27.48 17.71
CA LYS A 3 -10.49 27.05 16.50
C LYS A 3 -10.42 28.20 15.49
N LYS A 4 -9.31 28.30 14.73
CA LYS A 4 -9.34 29.04 13.47
C LYS A 4 -10.19 28.23 12.50
N LYS A 5 -11.51 28.51 12.51
CA LYS A 5 -12.41 28.15 11.41
C LYS A 5 -11.76 28.65 10.12
N ALA A 6 -11.43 27.73 9.21
CA ALA A 6 -11.08 28.09 7.85
C ALA A 6 -12.25 28.90 7.29
N LYS A 7 -12.02 30.19 7.03
CA LYS A 7 -12.96 31.06 6.33
C LYS A 7 -13.27 30.39 4.99
N GLY A 8 -14.57 30.25 4.69
CA GLY A 8 -15.04 29.70 3.43
C GLY A 8 -14.37 30.38 2.26
N GLN A 9 -13.72 29.60 1.39
CA GLN A 9 -13.32 30.05 0.07
C GLN A 9 -14.59 30.47 -0.66
N THR A 10 -14.75 31.76 -0.93
CA THR A 10 -15.67 32.24 -1.95
C THR A 10 -15.31 31.55 -3.26
N ALA A 11 -16.22 30.74 -3.80
CA ALA A 11 -16.04 30.11 -5.09
C ALA A 11 -15.91 31.22 -6.15
N PHE A 12 -14.80 31.24 -6.89
CA PHE A 12 -14.64 32.15 -8.01
C PHE A 12 -15.71 31.85 -9.08
N ALA A 13 -16.22 32.90 -9.72
CA ALA A 13 -17.19 32.73 -10.79
C ALA A 13 -16.56 31.99 -11.99
N PRO A 14 -17.30 31.10 -12.68
CA PRO A 14 -16.82 30.48 -13.91
C PRO A 14 -16.47 31.53 -14.98
N VAL A 15 -15.33 31.34 -15.66
CA VAL A 15 -14.95 32.17 -16.81
C VAL A 15 -15.52 31.55 -18.08
N GLN A 16 -16.23 32.35 -18.88
CA GLN A 16 -16.72 31.91 -20.18
C GLN A 16 -15.61 32.03 -21.22
N VAL A 17 -15.36 30.95 -21.96
CA VAL A 17 -14.35 30.87 -23.02
C VAL A 17 -15.01 30.34 -24.28
N HIS A 18 -14.80 31.01 -25.41
CA HIS A 18 -15.24 30.57 -26.74
C HIS A 18 -14.02 30.41 -27.64
N ILE A 19 -13.77 29.18 -28.10
CA ILE A 19 -12.64 28.85 -28.96
C ILE A 19 -13.15 28.73 -30.41
N VAL A 20 -12.69 29.62 -31.29
CA VAL A 20 -13.23 29.79 -32.66
C VAL A 20 -12.53 28.89 -33.70
N GLY A 21 -11.46 28.17 -33.34
CA GLY A 21 -10.67 27.34 -34.26
C GLY A 21 -10.43 25.91 -33.76
N GLY A 22 -9.96 25.04 -34.67
CA GLY A 22 -9.68 23.63 -34.40
C GLY A 22 -10.82 22.68 -34.75
N ARG A 23 -10.67 21.39 -34.41
CA ARG A 23 -11.72 20.36 -34.54
C ARG A 23 -12.15 19.90 -33.14
N VAL A 24 -13.46 19.79 -32.92
CA VAL A 24 -13.99 19.34 -31.64
C VAL A 24 -13.81 17.83 -31.51
N ASN A 25 -12.99 17.40 -30.55
CA ASN A 25 -12.87 15.99 -30.17
C ASN A 25 -13.99 15.55 -29.21
N GLY A 26 -14.41 16.47 -28.34
CA GLY A 26 -15.32 16.18 -27.24
C GLY A 26 -14.59 15.73 -25.96
N VAL A 27 -15.36 15.67 -24.88
CA VAL A 27 -14.93 15.23 -23.54
C VAL A 27 -16.08 14.38 -23.01
N PHE A 28 -15.76 13.20 -22.49
CA PHE A 28 -16.74 12.42 -21.75
C PHE A 28 -16.77 12.90 -20.29
N ASN A 29 -17.96 13.23 -19.78
CA ASN A 29 -18.15 13.65 -18.40
C ASN A 29 -19.12 12.69 -17.70
N ALA A 30 -18.61 11.87 -16.78
CA ALA A 30 -19.40 10.84 -16.10
C ALA A 30 -20.54 11.39 -15.22
N ALA A 31 -20.54 12.69 -14.90
CA ALA A 31 -21.64 13.33 -14.18
C ALA A 31 -22.82 13.72 -15.10
N LYS A 32 -22.65 13.67 -16.43
CA LYS A 32 -23.63 14.16 -17.41
C LYS A 32 -23.92 13.18 -18.54
N ASP A 33 -22.94 12.38 -18.91
CA ASP A 33 -22.98 11.50 -20.07
C ASP A 33 -23.26 10.05 -19.68
N ASP A 34 -23.80 9.28 -20.63
CA ASP A 34 -24.07 7.84 -20.49
C ASP A 34 -23.22 7.01 -21.48
N ASN A 35 -23.37 5.68 -21.47
CA ASN A 35 -22.62 4.79 -22.37
C ASN A 35 -22.98 4.97 -23.85
N LYS A 36 -24.15 5.53 -24.17
CA LYS A 36 -24.50 5.88 -25.56
C LYS A 36 -23.67 7.07 -26.00
N ARG A 37 -23.56 8.11 -25.17
CA ARG A 37 -22.72 9.28 -25.44
C ARG A 37 -21.24 8.93 -25.48
N TRP A 38 -20.78 8.05 -24.60
CA TRP A 38 -19.42 7.48 -24.64
C TRP A 38 -19.09 6.90 -26.02
N ASN A 39 -19.94 6.01 -26.53
CA ASN A 39 -19.73 5.39 -27.84
C ASN A 39 -19.73 6.43 -28.97
N GLN A 40 -20.66 7.38 -28.95
CA GLN A 40 -20.69 8.47 -29.93
C GLN A 40 -19.40 9.30 -29.94
N LEU A 41 -18.85 9.61 -28.75
CA LEU A 41 -17.60 10.34 -28.61
C LEU A 41 -16.42 9.53 -29.16
N LEU A 42 -16.33 8.24 -28.85
CA LEU A 42 -15.27 7.38 -29.38
C LEU A 42 -15.36 7.24 -30.90
N ASP A 43 -16.56 7.02 -31.44
CA ASP A 43 -16.79 6.82 -32.88
C ASP A 43 -16.54 8.10 -33.68
N GLY A 44 -16.86 9.26 -33.11
CA GLY A 44 -16.62 10.58 -33.71
C GLY A 44 -15.28 11.23 -33.37
N ALA A 45 -14.42 10.58 -32.57
CA ALA A 45 -13.17 11.17 -32.11
C ALA A 45 -12.25 11.56 -33.27
N VAL A 46 -11.63 12.74 -33.17
CA VAL A 46 -10.67 13.26 -34.16
C VAL A 46 -9.23 13.21 -33.64
N SER A 47 -9.06 13.06 -32.32
CA SER A 47 -7.79 12.87 -31.62
C SER A 47 -7.53 11.39 -31.37
N PRO A 48 -6.26 10.94 -31.27
CA PRO A 48 -5.94 9.58 -30.86
C PRO A 48 -6.29 9.28 -29.40
N VAL A 49 -6.58 10.31 -28.59
CA VAL A 49 -6.97 10.18 -27.17
C VAL A 49 -8.34 10.82 -26.90
N MET A 50 -9.03 10.30 -25.88
CA MET A 50 -10.26 10.87 -25.33
C MET A 50 -9.99 11.41 -23.94
N ASP A 51 -10.45 12.64 -23.69
CA ASP A 51 -10.53 13.21 -22.35
C ASP A 51 -11.79 12.68 -21.66
N VAL A 52 -11.59 12.13 -20.46
CA VAL A 52 -12.62 11.45 -19.68
C VAL A 52 -12.57 12.00 -18.26
N VAL A 53 -13.67 12.62 -17.82
CA VAL A 53 -13.75 13.30 -16.53
C VAL A 53 -14.69 12.53 -15.61
N GLY A 54 -14.13 12.03 -14.51
CA GLY A 54 -14.86 11.45 -13.38
C GLY A 54 -15.10 12.46 -12.27
N GLN A 55 -15.43 11.96 -11.08
CA GLN A 55 -15.60 12.75 -9.87
C GLN A 55 -14.25 13.14 -9.25
N GLN A 56 -13.26 12.24 -9.29
CA GLN A 56 -11.95 12.43 -8.67
C GLN A 56 -10.81 12.17 -9.64
N THR A 57 -11.10 11.59 -10.80
CA THR A 57 -10.14 11.31 -11.86
C THR A 57 -10.38 12.13 -13.12
N GLN A 58 -9.30 12.42 -13.83
CA GLN A 58 -9.34 12.75 -15.25
C GLN A 58 -8.44 11.76 -15.97
N LEU A 59 -8.94 11.11 -17.01
CA LEU A 59 -8.20 10.15 -17.82
C LEU A 59 -8.03 10.68 -19.24
N ILE A 60 -6.85 10.52 -19.80
CA ILE A 60 -6.53 10.87 -21.19
C ILE A 60 -6.01 9.62 -21.88
N TYR A 61 -6.92 8.79 -22.38
CA TYR A 61 -6.61 7.43 -22.85
C TYR A 61 -6.83 7.25 -24.36
N SER A 62 -6.10 6.30 -24.94
CA SER A 62 -6.15 5.96 -26.37
C SER A 62 -7.57 5.59 -26.82
N VAL A 63 -8.09 6.30 -27.80
CA VAL A 63 -9.42 6.01 -28.39
C VAL A 63 -9.46 4.59 -28.93
N ALA A 64 -8.38 4.12 -29.56
CA ALA A 64 -8.30 2.77 -30.11
C ALA A 64 -8.42 1.71 -29.00
N SER A 65 -7.71 1.90 -27.89
CA SER A 65 -7.78 0.99 -26.74
C SER A 65 -9.13 1.09 -26.01
N LEU A 66 -9.70 2.29 -25.85
CA LEU A 66 -11.03 2.48 -25.26
C LEU A 66 -12.13 1.82 -26.10
N LYS A 67 -12.06 1.91 -27.44
CA LYS A 67 -12.98 1.18 -28.34
C LYS A 67 -12.85 -0.33 -28.22
N ARG A 68 -11.64 -0.84 -28.04
CA ARG A 68 -11.40 -2.28 -27.94
C ARG A 68 -11.86 -2.86 -26.60
N GLU A 69 -11.62 -2.14 -25.50
CA GLU A 69 -11.73 -2.70 -24.15
C GLU A 69 -12.92 -2.16 -23.34
N ALA A 70 -13.44 -0.97 -23.68
CA ALA A 70 -14.48 -0.27 -22.91
C ALA A 70 -15.66 0.24 -23.76
N TYR A 71 -15.86 -0.26 -24.98
CA TYR A 71 -17.03 0.13 -25.77
C TYR A 71 -18.32 -0.27 -25.03
N GLY A 72 -19.23 0.68 -24.85
CA GLY A 72 -20.44 0.53 -24.06
C GLY A 72 -20.22 0.42 -22.54
N LYS A 73 -19.00 0.64 -22.03
CA LYS A 73 -18.64 0.52 -20.60
C LYS A 73 -17.93 1.77 -20.03
N GLY A 74 -18.16 2.94 -20.63
CA GLY A 74 -17.50 4.20 -20.23
C GLY A 74 -17.81 4.62 -18.80
N VAL A 75 -19.08 4.59 -18.40
CA VAL A 75 -19.53 4.93 -17.04
C VAL A 75 -18.90 4.00 -16.01
N GLU A 76 -18.88 2.70 -16.28
CA GLU A 76 -18.36 1.67 -15.40
C GLU A 76 -16.84 1.76 -15.25
N LEU A 77 -16.13 2.06 -16.34
CA LEU A 77 -14.69 2.28 -16.31
C LEU A 77 -14.34 3.49 -15.42
N VAL A 78 -15.00 4.63 -15.64
CA VAL A 78 -14.73 5.85 -14.87
C VAL A 78 -15.09 5.66 -13.40
N ALA A 79 -16.22 5.00 -13.10
CA ALA A 79 -16.61 4.68 -11.73
C ALA A 79 -15.57 3.78 -11.03
N LEU A 80 -14.94 2.85 -11.75
CA LEU A 80 -13.87 2.01 -11.20
C LEU A 80 -12.61 2.82 -10.87
N TYR A 81 -12.20 3.74 -11.74
CA TYR A 81 -11.08 4.66 -11.50
C TYR A 81 -11.36 5.63 -10.33
N ASP A 82 -12.54 6.23 -10.28
CA ASP A 82 -12.95 7.08 -9.16
C ASP A 82 -13.02 6.30 -7.84
N SER A 83 -13.45 5.04 -7.88
CA SER A 83 -13.44 4.16 -6.71
C SER A 83 -12.01 3.85 -6.24
N LEU A 84 -11.07 3.60 -7.16
CA LEU A 84 -9.66 3.40 -6.83
C LEU A 84 -9.05 4.63 -6.15
N ILE A 85 -9.21 5.82 -6.74
CA ILE A 85 -8.74 7.07 -6.12
C ILE A 85 -9.45 7.36 -4.81
N GLY A 86 -10.75 7.10 -4.75
CA GLY A 86 -11.53 7.23 -3.54
C GLY A 86 -11.02 6.35 -2.40
N GLN A 87 -10.50 5.15 -2.69
CA GLN A 87 -9.87 4.29 -1.69
C GLN A 87 -8.54 4.87 -1.21
N GLN A 88 -7.72 5.43 -2.10
CA GLN A 88 -6.47 6.10 -1.70
C GLN A 88 -6.75 7.31 -0.81
N HIS A 89 -7.71 8.16 -1.19
CA HIS A 89 -8.16 9.28 -0.38
C HIS A 89 -8.77 8.86 0.96
N GLN A 90 -9.32 7.64 1.07
CA GLN A 90 -9.75 7.07 2.35
C GLN A 90 -8.54 6.69 3.21
N ILE A 91 -7.57 5.96 2.67
CA ILE A 91 -6.33 5.57 3.37
C ILE A 91 -5.56 6.82 3.83
N MET A 92 -5.61 7.91 3.07
CA MET A 92 -5.01 9.20 3.46
C MET A 92 -5.83 10.01 4.48
N GLY A 93 -7.04 9.56 4.84
CA GLY A 93 -7.94 10.26 5.76
C GLY A 93 -8.65 11.47 5.14
N LEU A 94 -8.41 11.79 3.87
CA LEU A 94 -8.98 12.96 3.20
C LEU A 94 -10.51 12.91 3.15
N LYS A 95 -11.11 11.71 3.05
CA LYS A 95 -12.57 11.54 3.17
C LYS A 95 -13.07 11.88 4.58
N LYS A 96 -12.52 11.24 5.61
CA LYS A 96 -12.90 11.42 7.02
C LYS A 96 -12.81 12.88 7.47
N TYR A 97 -11.76 13.58 7.04
CA TYR A 97 -11.49 14.96 7.46
C TYR A 97 -11.98 16.02 6.46
N ASN A 98 -12.72 15.63 5.40
CA ASN A 98 -13.23 16.52 4.36
C ASN A 98 -12.12 17.39 3.71
N ARG A 99 -11.02 16.75 3.32
CA ARG A 99 -9.82 17.35 2.71
C ARG A 99 -9.51 16.82 1.31
N ILE A 100 -10.47 16.17 0.64
CA ILE A 100 -10.28 15.74 -0.75
C ILE A 100 -10.00 16.99 -1.61
N PRO A 101 -8.89 17.03 -2.37
CA PRO A 101 -8.60 18.14 -3.27
C PRO A 101 -9.72 18.34 -4.30
N LYS A 102 -9.94 19.59 -4.72
CA LYS A 102 -10.87 19.90 -5.82
C LYS A 102 -10.33 19.48 -7.19
N ASN A 103 -9.01 19.33 -7.30
CA ASN A 103 -8.34 18.88 -8.51
C ASN A 103 -8.55 17.38 -8.72
N HIS A 104 -8.63 16.96 -9.98
CA HIS A 104 -8.67 15.54 -10.34
C HIS A 104 -7.26 14.94 -10.35
N MET A 105 -7.17 13.67 -9.98
CA MET A 105 -5.99 12.84 -10.22
C MET A 105 -5.93 12.49 -11.71
N LEU A 106 -4.85 12.88 -12.37
CA LEU A 106 -4.68 12.68 -13.81
C LEU A 106 -4.05 11.31 -14.10
N GLY A 107 -4.72 10.50 -14.92
CA GLY A 107 -4.15 9.32 -15.57
C GLY A 107 -4.02 9.57 -17.06
N ARG A 108 -2.89 9.23 -17.68
CA ARG A 108 -2.69 9.44 -19.12
C ARG A 108 -2.06 8.24 -19.81
N VAL A 109 -2.39 8.05 -21.08
CA VAL A 109 -1.70 7.08 -21.93
C VAL A 109 -0.35 7.63 -22.40
N ILE A 110 0.64 6.75 -22.55
CA ILE A 110 1.94 7.03 -23.15
C ILE A 110 2.29 5.94 -24.18
N TRP A 111 3.22 6.22 -25.07
CA TRP A 111 3.74 5.26 -26.07
C TRP A 111 5.22 4.94 -25.91
N ASN A 112 5.88 5.54 -24.92
CA ASN A 112 7.27 5.26 -24.56
C ASN A 112 7.36 5.01 -23.05
N GLY A 113 8.14 4.02 -22.63
CA GLY A 113 8.19 3.57 -21.23
C GLY A 113 7.13 2.51 -20.92
N PHE A 114 6.81 2.30 -19.64
CA PHE A 114 5.82 1.31 -19.20
C PHE A 114 4.72 1.93 -18.33
N MET A 115 4.91 1.98 -17.02
CA MET A 115 4.05 2.68 -16.08
C MET A 115 4.94 3.55 -15.21
N HIS A 116 4.50 4.77 -14.91
CA HIS A 116 5.21 5.65 -13.98
C HIS A 116 4.27 6.74 -13.45
N ALA A 117 4.69 7.41 -12.40
CA ALA A 117 4.10 8.65 -11.92
C ALA A 117 5.10 9.81 -11.99
N ASP A 118 4.59 11.01 -12.25
CA ASP A 118 5.38 12.24 -12.30
C ASP A 118 4.59 13.46 -11.80
N GLY A 119 5.14 14.66 -12.02
CA GLY A 119 4.53 15.91 -11.56
C GLY A 119 3.17 16.24 -12.20
N LEU A 120 2.74 15.52 -13.25
CA LEU A 120 1.43 15.68 -13.84
C LEU A 120 0.41 14.67 -13.31
N GLY A 121 0.84 13.44 -13.02
CA GLY A 121 -0.02 12.37 -12.55
C GLY A 121 0.53 10.98 -12.87
N ALA A 122 -0.36 10.01 -13.03
CA ALA A 122 -0.01 8.64 -13.43
C ALA A 122 0.00 8.50 -14.96
N ALA A 123 0.93 7.69 -15.46
CA ALA A 123 1.15 7.45 -16.88
C ALA A 123 1.20 5.94 -17.16
N PHE A 124 0.47 5.50 -18.19
CA PHE A 124 0.29 4.08 -18.51
C PHE A 124 0.53 3.83 -20.00
N HIS A 125 1.44 2.91 -20.33
CA HIS A 125 1.73 2.59 -21.73
C HIS A 125 0.53 1.98 -22.43
N ASP A 126 0.27 2.33 -23.68
CA ASP A 126 -0.93 1.90 -24.42
C ASP A 126 -1.10 0.36 -24.48
N ASN A 127 -0.01 -0.40 -24.57
CA ASN A 127 -0.05 -1.88 -24.50
C ASN A 127 -0.70 -2.42 -23.21
N THR A 128 -0.68 -1.65 -22.11
CA THR A 128 -1.28 -2.06 -20.83
C THR A 128 -2.80 -1.80 -20.80
N MET A 129 -3.32 -0.98 -21.72
CA MET A 129 -4.74 -0.63 -21.77
C MET A 129 -5.63 -1.84 -22.06
N VAL A 130 -5.08 -2.92 -22.62
CA VAL A 130 -5.77 -4.22 -22.76
C VAL A 130 -6.32 -4.74 -21.42
N ASP A 131 -5.69 -4.34 -20.31
CA ASP A 131 -6.12 -4.65 -18.95
C ASP A 131 -6.67 -3.40 -18.24
N LEU A 132 -6.01 -2.25 -18.40
CA LEU A 132 -6.33 -1.03 -17.64
C LEU A 132 -7.56 -0.25 -18.16
N ALA A 133 -7.96 -0.47 -19.41
CA ALA A 133 -9.20 0.05 -19.98
C ALA A 133 -10.32 -1.01 -20.00
N ASN A 134 -10.09 -2.20 -19.43
CA ASN A 134 -11.10 -3.25 -19.35
C ASN A 134 -11.60 -3.35 -17.90
N VAL A 135 -12.89 -3.08 -17.67
CA VAL A 135 -13.48 -2.99 -16.32
C VAL A 135 -13.25 -4.27 -15.50
N ASP A 136 -13.44 -5.43 -16.12
CA ASP A 136 -13.40 -6.73 -15.41
C ASP A 136 -11.95 -7.11 -15.09
N LYS A 137 -11.03 -6.88 -16.03
CA LYS A 137 -9.60 -7.15 -15.83
C LYS A 137 -8.97 -6.19 -14.83
N LEU A 138 -9.25 -4.88 -14.94
CA LEU A 138 -8.76 -3.88 -13.99
C LEU A 138 -9.26 -4.17 -12.57
N ARG A 139 -10.52 -4.59 -12.41
CA ARG A 139 -11.06 -4.98 -11.11
C ARG A 139 -10.38 -6.23 -10.54
N THR A 140 -10.05 -7.19 -11.40
CA THR A 140 -9.34 -8.42 -11.04
C THR A 140 -7.90 -8.15 -10.60
N ASN A 141 -7.19 -7.24 -11.28
CA ASN A 141 -5.83 -6.85 -10.94
C ASN A 141 -5.65 -5.32 -11.04
N SER A 142 -5.92 -4.65 -9.92
CA SER A 142 -5.87 -3.19 -9.83
C SER A 142 -4.48 -2.64 -9.44
N TRP A 143 -3.52 -3.54 -9.18
CA TRP A 143 -2.24 -3.18 -8.57
C TRP A 143 -1.50 -2.09 -9.33
N GLY A 144 -1.32 -2.23 -10.64
CA GLY A 144 -0.56 -1.25 -11.45
C GLY A 144 -1.17 0.16 -11.38
N VAL A 145 -2.48 0.29 -11.56
CA VAL A 145 -3.17 1.59 -11.46
C VAL A 145 -3.08 2.17 -10.05
N ALA A 146 -3.34 1.34 -9.03
CA ALA A 146 -3.26 1.78 -7.65
C ALA A 146 -1.84 2.18 -7.23
N HIS A 147 -0.82 1.50 -7.76
CA HIS A 147 0.58 1.76 -7.51
C HIS A 147 1.04 3.12 -8.07
N GLU A 148 0.74 3.39 -9.34
CA GLU A 148 1.14 4.67 -9.96
C GLU A 148 0.41 5.87 -9.36
N PHE A 149 -0.90 5.78 -9.15
CA PHE A 149 -1.60 6.83 -8.42
C PHE A 149 -1.16 6.92 -6.96
N GLY A 150 -0.74 5.80 -6.38
CA GLY A 150 -0.16 5.74 -5.05
C GLY A 150 1.11 6.58 -4.94
N HIS A 151 1.97 6.57 -5.96
CA HIS A 151 3.15 7.45 -6.02
C HIS A 151 2.80 8.93 -6.03
N VAL A 152 1.75 9.32 -6.77
CA VAL A 152 1.25 10.70 -6.79
C VAL A 152 0.77 11.10 -5.38
N ASN A 153 0.16 10.17 -4.65
CA ASN A 153 -0.41 10.38 -3.32
C ASN A 153 0.57 10.16 -2.14
N GLN A 154 1.83 9.79 -2.39
CA GLN A 154 2.81 9.65 -1.30
C GLN A 154 3.05 10.98 -0.59
N VAL A 155 2.80 11.02 0.71
CA VAL A 155 3.03 12.22 1.54
C VAL A 155 4.51 12.30 1.92
N ARG A 156 5.20 13.28 1.35
CA ARG A 156 6.65 13.46 1.50
C ARG A 156 6.98 14.54 2.52
N PRO A 157 8.03 14.36 3.35
CA PRO A 157 8.72 13.10 3.66
C PRO A 157 8.00 12.26 4.74
N ASN A 158 6.97 12.80 5.39
CA ASN A 158 6.38 12.24 6.61
C ASN A 158 5.74 10.84 6.49
N MET A 159 5.46 10.35 5.28
CA MET A 159 5.05 8.97 4.94
C MET A 159 5.80 8.42 3.71
N LYS A 160 6.97 9.00 3.38
CA LYS A 160 7.88 8.53 2.34
C LYS A 160 9.29 9.03 2.66
N TRP A 161 10.04 8.22 3.40
CA TRP A 161 11.44 8.42 3.73
C TRP A 161 12.33 7.49 2.88
N VAL A 162 13.65 7.63 3.00
CA VAL A 162 14.61 6.78 2.27
C VAL A 162 14.27 5.29 2.42
N GLY A 163 14.39 4.53 1.33
CA GLY A 163 14.09 3.10 1.34
C GLY A 163 12.60 2.75 1.21
N THR A 164 11.70 3.74 1.04
CA THR A 164 10.25 3.51 1.02
C THR A 164 9.49 4.07 -0.20
N THR A 165 10.22 4.52 -1.23
CA THR A 165 9.63 5.00 -2.49
C THR A 165 8.66 4.00 -3.11
N GLU A 166 9.03 2.72 -3.16
CA GLU A 166 8.21 1.63 -3.68
C GLU A 166 7.49 0.82 -2.60
N VAL A 167 7.46 1.33 -1.37
CA VAL A 167 6.83 0.65 -0.26
C VAL A 167 5.54 1.34 0.15
N THR A 168 5.57 2.64 0.45
CA THR A 168 4.39 3.30 1.04
C THR A 168 3.30 3.61 0.01
N ASN A 169 3.64 3.73 -1.28
CA ASN A 169 2.66 3.71 -2.37
C ASN A 169 1.88 2.37 -2.40
N ASN A 170 2.53 1.26 -2.07
CA ASN A 170 1.91 -0.05 -2.11
C ASN A 170 0.94 -0.32 -0.94
N ILE A 171 0.87 0.55 0.07
CA ILE A 171 -0.23 0.54 1.05
C ILE A 171 -1.57 0.73 0.33
N PHE A 172 -1.60 1.63 -0.67
CA PHE A 172 -2.77 1.86 -1.51
C PHE A 172 -3.05 0.67 -2.43
N SER A 173 -2.01 0.08 -3.02
CA SER A 173 -2.10 -1.05 -3.96
C SER A 173 -2.64 -2.31 -3.29
N VAL A 174 -2.07 -2.70 -2.14
CA VAL A 174 -2.50 -3.91 -1.43
C VAL A 174 -3.94 -3.76 -0.92
N TRP A 175 -4.31 -2.58 -0.43
CA TRP A 175 -5.68 -2.31 0.01
C TRP A 175 -6.67 -2.35 -1.15
N SER A 176 -6.37 -1.71 -2.28
CA SER A 176 -7.25 -1.70 -3.45
C SER A 176 -7.46 -3.11 -4.01
N GLN A 177 -6.38 -3.89 -4.06
CA GLN A 177 -6.45 -5.28 -4.50
C GLN A 177 -7.28 -6.14 -3.54
N TYR A 178 -7.11 -5.96 -2.23
CA TYR A 178 -7.89 -6.65 -1.20
C TYR A 178 -9.37 -6.23 -1.22
N TYR A 179 -9.68 -4.95 -1.44
CA TYR A 179 -11.05 -4.44 -1.48
C TYR A 179 -11.88 -5.12 -2.57
N TYR A 180 -11.31 -5.32 -3.76
CA TYR A 180 -12.02 -6.00 -4.86
C TYR A 180 -11.88 -7.53 -4.83
N ASN A 181 -10.82 -8.07 -4.23
CA ASN A 181 -10.47 -9.48 -4.34
C ASN A 181 -10.14 -10.12 -2.98
N GLY A 182 -10.86 -9.74 -1.93
CA GLY A 182 -10.57 -10.18 -0.55
C GLY A 182 -10.67 -11.68 -0.31
N HIS A 183 -11.35 -12.43 -1.21
CA HIS A 183 -11.38 -13.89 -1.20
C HIS A 183 -10.09 -14.55 -1.70
N ALA A 184 -9.21 -13.79 -2.36
CA ALA A 184 -7.92 -14.25 -2.84
C ALA A 184 -6.90 -13.11 -2.64
N PRO A 185 -6.47 -12.83 -1.40
CA PRO A 185 -5.53 -11.75 -1.11
C PRO A 185 -4.21 -11.95 -1.86
N LYS A 186 -3.66 -10.88 -2.47
CA LYS A 186 -2.55 -11.00 -3.42
C LYS A 186 -1.27 -11.52 -2.77
N LEU A 187 -0.84 -10.92 -1.65
CA LEU A 187 0.40 -11.32 -0.99
C LEU A 187 0.33 -12.74 -0.45
N GLU A 188 -0.86 -13.17 -0.02
CA GLU A 188 -1.11 -14.48 0.57
C GLU A 188 -1.26 -15.60 -0.47
N ARG A 189 -1.70 -15.31 -1.70
CA ARG A 189 -1.92 -16.32 -2.74
C ARG A 189 -0.75 -16.52 -3.70
N GLU A 190 0.16 -15.55 -3.78
CA GLU A 190 1.26 -15.57 -4.75
C GLU A 190 2.24 -16.69 -4.44
N VAL A 191 2.60 -17.47 -5.47
CA VAL A 191 3.64 -18.50 -5.38
C VAL A 191 4.96 -17.87 -5.78
N LEU A 192 5.76 -17.50 -4.78
CA LEU A 192 7.00 -16.77 -4.94
C LEU A 192 8.10 -17.39 -4.09
N ARG A 193 9.35 -17.15 -4.48
CA ARG A 193 10.51 -17.67 -3.76
C ARG A 193 10.67 -16.98 -2.40
N ASP A 194 10.79 -17.76 -1.34
CA ASP A 194 11.36 -17.36 -0.05
C ASP A 194 12.80 -17.92 0.12
N TYR A 195 13.35 -17.94 1.32
CA TYR A 195 14.69 -18.50 1.55
C TYR A 195 14.77 -20.01 1.30
N ASP A 196 13.67 -20.74 1.47
CA ASP A 196 13.59 -22.20 1.31
C ASP A 196 13.20 -22.63 -0.11
N GLY A 197 12.58 -21.75 -0.90
CA GLY A 197 12.19 -22.01 -2.29
C GLY A 197 10.84 -21.40 -2.65
N LEU A 198 10.19 -21.90 -3.72
CA LEU A 198 8.87 -21.43 -4.10
C LEU A 198 7.82 -21.84 -3.07
N LYS A 199 7.04 -20.86 -2.57
CA LYS A 199 6.00 -21.04 -1.56
C LYS A 199 4.80 -20.13 -1.84
N ILE A 200 3.61 -20.62 -1.49
CA ILE A 200 2.40 -19.77 -1.42
C ILE A 200 2.64 -18.75 -0.31
N GLY A 201 2.36 -17.48 -0.58
CA GLY A 201 2.64 -16.42 0.38
C GLY A 201 4.13 -16.07 0.49
N GLY A 202 4.94 -16.41 -0.53
CA GLY A 202 6.41 -16.32 -0.48
C GLY A 202 6.96 -14.95 -0.03
N ARG A 203 6.27 -13.85 -0.32
CA ARG A 203 6.66 -12.50 0.15
C ARG A 203 6.45 -12.33 1.67
N ILE A 204 5.39 -12.93 2.21
CA ILE A 204 5.08 -12.93 3.65
C ILE A 204 6.05 -13.84 4.39
N THR A 205 6.31 -15.05 3.88
CA THR A 205 7.27 -15.97 4.51
C THR A 205 8.69 -15.43 4.44
N ALA A 206 9.09 -14.81 3.33
CA ALA A 206 10.35 -14.08 3.23
C ALA A 206 10.47 -12.98 4.29
N TYR A 207 9.45 -12.12 4.46
CA TYR A 207 9.42 -11.10 5.54
C TYR A 207 9.60 -11.72 6.91
N MET A 208 8.79 -12.72 7.23
CA MET A 208 8.79 -13.37 8.52
C MET A 208 10.15 -14.03 8.83
N GLU A 209 10.77 -14.64 7.83
CA GLU A 209 12.10 -15.21 7.97
C GLU A 209 13.19 -14.12 8.08
N SER A 210 13.17 -13.11 7.22
CA SER A 210 14.12 -11.99 7.33
C SER A 210 14.05 -11.34 8.71
N ALA A 211 12.85 -11.12 9.25
CA ALA A 211 12.62 -10.41 10.50
C ALA A 211 12.85 -11.28 11.75
N PHE A 212 12.26 -12.47 11.81
CA PHE A 212 12.25 -13.28 13.05
C PHE A 212 13.38 -14.29 13.09
N VAL A 213 13.85 -14.72 11.91
CA VAL A 213 14.88 -15.75 11.78
C VAL A 213 16.25 -15.13 11.58
N HIS A 214 16.40 -14.25 10.60
CA HIS A 214 17.69 -13.64 10.25
C HIS A 214 17.93 -12.30 10.94
N GLU A 215 16.93 -11.78 11.66
CA GLU A 215 17.00 -10.54 12.43
C GLU A 215 17.47 -9.33 11.62
N GLN A 216 17.14 -9.31 10.33
CA GLN A 216 17.55 -8.26 9.41
C GLN A 216 16.78 -6.97 9.69
N PRO A 217 17.45 -5.81 9.77
CA PRO A 217 16.78 -4.52 9.82
C PRO A 217 15.74 -4.40 8.71
N TRP A 218 14.58 -3.83 9.02
CA TRP A 218 13.42 -3.86 8.12
C TRP A 218 13.73 -3.37 6.69
N LEU A 219 14.48 -2.28 6.55
CA LEU A 219 14.80 -1.70 5.25
C LEU A 219 15.71 -2.56 4.37
N THR A 220 16.32 -3.63 4.92
CA THR A 220 17.30 -4.48 4.24
C THR A 220 16.80 -5.90 4.00
N GLN A 221 15.53 -6.17 4.30
CA GLN A 221 14.96 -7.53 4.22
C GLN A 221 14.86 -7.98 2.76
N ALA A 222 15.42 -9.15 2.47
CA ALA A 222 15.55 -9.66 1.10
C ALA A 222 14.23 -10.26 0.59
N GLY A 223 14.06 -10.22 -0.73
CA GLY A 223 12.88 -10.78 -1.41
C GLY A 223 13.05 -10.80 -2.92
N ASN A 224 12.02 -11.23 -3.64
CA ASN A 224 12.05 -11.49 -5.08
C ASN A 224 12.61 -10.36 -5.94
N ASP A 225 12.39 -9.11 -5.55
CA ASP A 225 12.86 -7.91 -6.25
C ASP A 225 14.33 -7.59 -5.90
N ARG A 226 14.79 -8.01 -4.71
CA ARG A 226 16.14 -7.74 -4.18
C ARG A 226 16.66 -8.90 -3.31
N TRP A 227 17.15 -9.96 -3.95
CA TRP A 227 17.72 -11.13 -3.26
C TRP A 227 19.20 -10.98 -2.89
N ASP A 228 19.96 -10.29 -3.74
CA ASP A 228 21.41 -10.13 -3.57
C ASP A 228 21.71 -9.17 -2.41
N ARG A 229 22.40 -9.69 -1.40
CA ARG A 229 22.71 -8.94 -0.15
C ARG A 229 24.06 -8.24 -0.18
N GLU A 230 24.97 -8.68 -1.05
CA GLU A 230 26.28 -8.06 -1.24
C GLU A 230 26.21 -7.18 -2.48
N ARG A 231 25.52 -6.04 -2.35
CA ARG A 231 25.50 -5.03 -3.39
C ARG A 231 26.55 -3.98 -3.07
N PRO A 232 27.45 -3.64 -4.02
CA PRO A 232 28.46 -2.61 -3.80
C PRO A 232 27.88 -1.22 -3.48
N ARG A 233 26.59 -0.99 -3.78
CA ARG A 233 25.96 0.32 -3.79
C ARG A 233 25.13 0.64 -2.55
N ASP A 234 24.40 -0.33 -2.00
CA ASP A 234 23.39 -0.09 -0.97
C ASP A 234 22.90 -1.40 -0.31
N TRP A 235 22.19 -1.25 0.82
CA TRP A 235 21.55 -2.33 1.57
C TRP A 235 20.03 -2.38 1.39
N GLY A 236 19.48 -1.80 0.32
CA GLY A 236 18.04 -1.74 0.10
C GLY A 236 17.40 -3.13 -0.10
N GLY A 237 16.38 -3.44 0.69
CA GLY A 237 15.61 -4.68 0.63
C GLY A 237 14.41 -4.63 -0.33
N ASP A 238 13.70 -5.76 -0.45
CA ASP A 238 12.55 -5.96 -1.34
C ASP A 238 11.34 -5.12 -0.91
N HIS A 239 10.70 -4.48 -1.88
CA HIS A 239 9.65 -3.50 -1.63
C HIS A 239 8.34 -4.12 -1.11
N PHE A 240 8.01 -5.35 -1.52
CA PHE A 240 6.83 -6.05 -1.03
C PHE A 240 7.07 -6.76 0.30
N VAL A 241 8.28 -7.25 0.55
CA VAL A 241 8.68 -7.79 1.85
C VAL A 241 8.58 -6.68 2.90
N LYS A 242 9.10 -5.48 2.58
CA LYS A 242 8.95 -4.29 3.43
C LYS A 242 7.50 -3.84 3.62
N LEU A 243 6.60 -4.13 2.67
CA LEU A 243 5.18 -3.78 2.76
C LEU A 243 4.42 -4.61 3.81
N VAL A 244 4.86 -5.84 4.09
CA VAL A 244 4.13 -6.78 4.97
C VAL A 244 3.74 -6.17 6.32
N PRO A 245 4.62 -5.54 7.11
CA PRO A 245 4.21 -4.96 8.40
C PRO A 245 3.16 -3.84 8.25
N PHE A 246 3.20 -3.06 7.16
CA PHE A 246 2.15 -2.08 6.90
C PHE A 246 0.81 -2.76 6.59
N TRP A 247 0.85 -3.85 5.82
CA TRP A 247 -0.32 -4.66 5.50
C TRP A 247 -0.94 -5.31 6.75
N GLN A 248 -0.11 -5.83 7.64
CA GLN A 248 -0.53 -6.40 8.93
C GLN A 248 -1.27 -5.38 9.80
N LEU A 249 -0.79 -4.14 9.89
CA LEU A 249 -1.48 -3.09 10.62
C LEU A 249 -2.85 -2.75 10.01
N GLN A 250 -2.94 -2.69 8.66
CA GLN A 250 -4.23 -2.45 7.99
C GLN A 250 -5.23 -3.58 8.26
N LEU A 251 -4.78 -4.83 8.10
CA LEU A 251 -5.58 -6.01 8.37
C LEU A 251 -6.07 -6.06 9.81
N TYR A 252 -5.19 -5.74 10.76
CA TYR A 252 -5.55 -5.69 12.16
C TYR A 252 -6.65 -4.63 12.30
N PHE A 253 -6.32 -3.34 12.24
CA PHE A 253 -7.23 -2.29 12.70
C PHE A 253 -8.51 -2.17 11.86
N ALA A 254 -8.42 -2.33 10.53
CA ALA A 254 -9.55 -2.09 9.64
C ALA A 254 -10.41 -3.33 9.37
N VAL A 255 -9.88 -4.56 9.55
CA VAL A 255 -10.57 -5.78 9.14
C VAL A 255 -10.82 -6.74 10.29
N ALA A 256 -9.78 -7.17 11.00
CA ALA A 256 -9.90 -8.04 12.16
C ALA A 256 -10.51 -7.28 13.36
N GLY A 257 -10.32 -5.97 13.40
CA GLY A 257 -10.89 -5.11 14.45
C GLY A 257 -12.40 -5.10 14.48
N LYS A 258 -13.07 -5.34 13.35
CA LYS A 258 -14.54 -5.22 13.23
C LYS A 258 -15.27 -6.01 14.33
N GLY A 259 -16.03 -5.31 15.15
CA GLY A 259 -16.76 -5.88 16.30
C GLY A 259 -15.99 -5.88 17.62
N ASN A 260 -14.72 -5.45 17.63
CA ASN A 260 -13.88 -5.30 18.82
C ASN A 260 -13.62 -3.83 19.14
N GLN A 261 -13.19 -3.54 20.39
CA GLN A 261 -12.91 -2.18 20.86
C GLN A 261 -11.74 -1.49 20.13
N TRP A 262 -10.83 -2.28 19.57
CA TRP A 262 -9.65 -1.80 18.86
C TRP A 262 -9.90 -1.56 17.36
N HIS A 263 -11.15 -1.71 16.87
CA HIS A 263 -11.51 -1.40 15.49
C HIS A 263 -11.21 0.05 15.13
N ASN A 264 -10.38 0.26 14.12
CA ASN A 264 -10.16 1.56 13.52
C ASN A 264 -10.05 1.43 11.99
N PRO A 265 -11.15 1.60 11.24
CA PRO A 265 -11.14 1.52 9.77
C PRO A 265 -10.36 2.67 9.12
N ASP A 266 -10.09 3.75 9.86
CA ASP A 266 -9.34 4.92 9.43
C ASP A 266 -7.95 4.99 10.08
N PHE A 267 -7.38 3.85 10.52
CA PHE A 267 -6.07 3.79 11.18
C PHE A 267 -4.98 4.51 10.37
N TYR A 268 -4.79 4.15 9.10
CA TYR A 268 -3.88 4.90 8.24
C TYR A 268 -4.38 6.32 7.99
N GLY A 269 -5.69 6.53 7.85
CA GLY A 269 -6.25 7.85 7.60
C GLY A 269 -5.85 8.89 8.65
N ASP A 270 -5.92 8.50 9.92
CA ASP A 270 -5.50 9.37 11.04
C ASP A 270 -3.98 9.58 11.06
N ILE A 271 -3.17 8.56 10.73
CA ILE A 271 -1.71 8.69 10.63
C ILE A 271 -1.33 9.66 9.49
N TYR A 272 -1.94 9.49 8.31
CA TYR A 272 -1.69 10.35 7.15
C TYR A 272 -2.07 11.80 7.44
N ILE A 273 -3.19 12.06 8.11
CA ILE A 273 -3.57 13.43 8.47
C ILE A 273 -2.58 14.05 9.45
N GLN A 274 -2.15 13.31 10.47
CA GLN A 274 -1.07 13.77 11.35
C GLN A 274 0.23 14.05 10.57
N ALA A 275 0.57 13.21 9.60
CA ALA A 275 1.75 13.39 8.74
C ALA A 275 1.62 14.56 7.76
N ILE A 276 0.42 14.84 7.23
CA ILE A 276 0.13 15.96 6.35
C ILE A 276 0.19 17.29 7.12
N ASP A 277 -0.28 17.31 8.36
CA ASP A 277 -0.29 18.51 9.19
C ASP A 277 1.05 18.77 9.89
N ASP A 278 1.93 17.78 9.96
CA ASP A 278 3.25 17.93 10.53
C ASP A 278 4.16 18.78 9.62
N THR A 279 4.90 19.69 10.23
CA THR A 279 5.73 20.64 9.49
C THR A 279 6.95 19.93 8.93
N VAL A 280 7.16 20.04 7.62
CA VAL A 280 8.36 19.52 6.98
C VAL A 280 9.54 20.45 7.29
N THR A 281 10.48 19.96 8.09
CA THR A 281 11.72 20.68 8.42
C THR A 281 12.91 20.01 7.73
N LYS A 282 13.75 20.81 7.06
CA LYS A 282 14.92 20.30 6.30
C LYS A 282 16.00 19.67 7.19
N ASP A 283 15.99 19.94 8.49
CA ASP A 283 17.02 19.50 9.43
C ASP A 283 16.74 18.09 10.02
N LYS A 284 15.74 17.37 9.50
CA LYS A 284 15.41 16.01 9.95
C LYS A 284 16.05 14.98 9.05
N GLU A 285 16.80 14.09 9.68
CA GLU A 285 17.33 12.88 9.07
C GLU A 285 16.21 11.84 8.82
N ASP A 286 16.46 10.86 7.95
CA ASP A 286 15.43 9.91 7.54
C ASP A 286 14.90 9.03 8.68
N ASN A 287 15.72 8.72 9.69
CA ASN A 287 15.32 7.97 10.88
C ASN A 287 14.15 8.64 11.62
N TYR A 288 14.12 9.98 11.65
CA TYR A 288 13.05 10.74 12.28
C TYR A 288 11.69 10.34 11.71
N TYR A 289 11.57 10.18 10.39
CA TYR A 289 10.28 9.88 9.75
C TYR A 289 9.80 8.45 10.06
N GLN A 290 10.70 7.47 10.09
CA GLN A 290 10.36 6.10 10.49
C GLN A 290 9.90 6.04 11.96
N LEU A 291 10.64 6.70 12.86
CA LEU A 291 10.29 6.73 14.29
C LEU A 291 9.03 7.57 14.55
N ALA A 292 8.82 8.64 13.79
CA ALA A 292 7.60 9.43 13.83
C ALA A 292 6.39 8.61 13.36
N PHE A 293 6.53 7.81 12.29
CA PHE A 293 5.48 6.87 11.88
C PHE A 293 5.10 5.91 13.01
N ILE A 294 6.08 5.30 13.68
CA ILE A 294 5.85 4.39 14.82
C ILE A 294 5.10 5.09 15.96
N LYS A 295 5.52 6.32 16.32
CA LYS A 295 4.85 7.11 17.36
C LYS A 295 3.42 7.47 16.97
N ARG A 296 3.18 7.91 15.73
CA ARG A 296 1.84 8.21 15.19
C ARG A 296 0.96 6.96 15.20
N ALA A 297 1.49 5.80 14.82
CA ALA A 297 0.78 4.53 14.87
C ALA A 297 0.32 4.20 16.31
N CYS A 298 1.20 4.36 17.30
CA CYS A 298 0.83 4.18 18.70
C CYS A 298 -0.24 5.21 19.15
N ASP A 299 -0.07 6.48 18.78
CA ASP A 299 -1.00 7.55 19.14
C ASP A 299 -2.39 7.39 18.52
N VAL A 300 -2.48 6.91 17.28
CA VAL A 300 -3.75 6.66 16.59
C VAL A 300 -4.43 5.40 17.11
N ALA A 301 -3.67 4.32 17.32
CA ALA A 301 -4.22 3.09 17.87
C ALA A 301 -4.63 3.23 19.35
N LYS A 302 -4.03 4.19 20.07
CA LYS A 302 -4.05 4.24 21.54
C LYS A 302 -3.52 2.94 22.14
N LEU A 303 -2.54 2.34 21.46
CA LEU A 303 -1.87 1.11 21.84
C LEU A 303 -0.36 1.31 21.78
N ASP A 304 0.35 0.67 22.69
CA ASP A 304 1.79 0.51 22.60
C ASP A 304 2.10 -0.60 21.57
N LEU A 305 2.47 -0.20 20.36
CA LEU A 305 2.81 -1.09 19.25
C LEU A 305 4.31 -1.41 19.18
N THR A 306 5.11 -1.07 20.20
CA THR A 306 6.58 -1.20 20.09
C THR A 306 7.02 -2.64 19.90
N ASP A 307 6.29 -3.60 20.45
CA ASP A 307 6.63 -5.02 20.34
C ASP A 307 6.42 -5.49 18.89
N PHE A 308 5.33 -5.07 18.25
CA PHE A 308 5.09 -5.32 16.84
C PHE A 308 6.24 -4.74 15.97
N PHE A 309 6.62 -3.49 16.21
CA PHE A 309 7.69 -2.84 15.44
C PHE A 309 9.09 -3.39 15.74
N ALA A 310 9.32 -3.90 16.95
CA ALA A 310 10.55 -4.62 17.28
C ALA A 310 10.62 -5.95 16.51
N GLN A 311 9.51 -6.71 16.46
CA GLN A 311 9.46 -7.97 15.71
C GLN A 311 9.61 -7.76 14.20
N SER A 312 8.98 -6.73 13.64
CA SER A 312 9.14 -6.39 12.22
C SER A 312 10.52 -5.84 11.86
N ARG A 313 11.35 -5.56 12.87
CA ARG A 313 12.65 -4.90 12.78
C ARG A 313 12.58 -3.46 12.26
N MET A 314 11.42 -2.82 12.37
CA MET A 314 11.24 -1.36 12.13
C MET A 314 11.72 -0.52 13.32
N LEU A 315 11.69 -1.09 14.53
CA LEU A 315 12.24 -0.49 15.75
C LEU A 315 13.46 -1.28 16.21
N HIS A 316 14.48 -1.31 15.37
CA HIS A 316 15.71 -2.08 15.53
C HIS A 316 16.93 -1.22 15.16
N PRO A 317 18.12 -1.43 15.77
CA PRO A 317 19.31 -0.71 15.37
C PRO A 317 19.62 -0.92 13.89
N VAL A 318 19.98 0.17 13.22
CA VAL A 318 20.47 0.17 11.84
C VAL A 318 21.47 1.31 11.69
N ASP A 319 22.51 1.08 10.92
CA ASP A 319 23.47 2.12 10.52
C ASP A 319 23.99 1.76 9.12
N LEU A 320 23.12 1.89 8.12
CA LEU A 320 23.37 1.41 6.76
C LEU A 320 22.96 2.44 5.71
N TRP A 321 23.69 2.44 4.61
CA TRP A 321 23.34 3.18 3.40
C TRP A 321 22.25 2.42 2.64
N VAL A 322 21.04 2.97 2.58
CA VAL A 322 19.86 2.30 1.99
C VAL A 322 19.41 3.02 0.73
N ASP A 323 18.90 2.27 -0.25
CA ASP A 323 18.40 2.78 -1.53
C ASP A 323 16.96 2.34 -1.81
N ASP A 324 16.21 3.28 -2.36
CA ASP A 324 14.95 3.05 -3.07
C ASP A 324 14.66 4.27 -3.95
N TYR A 325 15.39 4.37 -5.07
CA TYR A 325 15.46 5.51 -6.01
C TYR A 325 16.03 6.81 -5.45
N THR A 326 16.27 6.86 -4.15
CA THR A 326 17.09 7.84 -3.45
C THR A 326 17.92 7.11 -2.41
N CYS A 327 19.23 7.34 -2.40
CA CYS A 327 20.13 6.75 -1.42
C CYS A 327 20.39 7.72 -0.26
N ALA A 328 20.33 7.23 0.97
CA ALA A 328 20.74 7.99 2.15
C ALA A 328 21.18 7.04 3.27
N GLN A 329 21.90 7.60 4.25
CA GLN A 329 22.24 6.89 5.48
C GLN A 329 20.99 6.78 6.36
N MET A 330 20.68 5.58 6.82
CA MET A 330 19.68 5.34 7.85
C MET A 330 20.36 4.88 9.13
N THR A 331 20.31 5.73 10.16
CA THR A 331 20.88 5.43 11.47
C THR A 331 19.80 5.48 12.55
N ILE A 332 19.48 4.34 13.17
CA ILE A 332 18.61 4.24 14.35
C ILE A 332 19.46 3.65 15.48
N THR A 333 19.60 4.41 16.55
CA THR A 333 20.41 4.01 17.71
C THR A 333 19.57 3.30 18.78
N PRO A 334 20.20 2.58 19.73
CA PRO A 334 19.52 2.08 20.91
C PRO A 334 18.81 3.17 21.73
N ALA A 335 19.35 4.39 21.78
CA ALA A 335 18.75 5.52 22.49
C ALA A 335 17.45 5.98 21.82
N ASP A 336 17.43 6.01 20.48
CA ASP A 336 16.21 6.34 19.72
C ASP A 336 15.09 5.34 19.98
N ILE A 337 15.45 4.05 20.02
CA ILE A 337 14.51 2.95 20.31
C ILE A 337 13.92 3.11 21.71
N GLU A 338 14.76 3.37 22.71
CA GLU A 338 14.30 3.55 24.09
C GLU A 338 13.40 4.78 24.23
N ALA A 339 13.72 5.88 23.55
CA ALA A 339 12.87 7.06 23.53
C ALA A 339 11.47 6.79 22.93
N VAL A 340 11.38 5.92 21.91
CA VAL A 340 10.09 5.51 21.33
C VAL A 340 9.34 4.59 22.29
N LYS A 341 10.01 3.63 22.93
CA LYS A 341 9.40 2.74 23.94
C LYS A 341 8.85 3.52 25.12
N GLN A 342 9.65 4.43 25.67
CA GLN A 342 9.22 5.32 26.74
C GLN A 342 8.00 6.15 26.32
N TYR A 343 8.01 6.71 25.11
CA TYR A 343 6.87 7.48 24.59
C TYR A 343 5.60 6.64 24.46
N ALA A 344 5.71 5.40 23.98
CA ALA A 344 4.58 4.51 23.75
C ALA A 344 4.00 3.92 25.05
N SER A 345 4.80 3.80 26.11
CA SER A 345 4.42 3.20 27.41
C SER A 345 3.21 3.85 28.10
N LYS A 346 2.79 5.04 27.66
CA LYS A 346 1.56 5.71 28.08
C LYS A 346 0.28 4.99 27.61
N TYR A 347 0.38 4.04 26.70
CA TYR A 347 -0.73 3.27 26.15
C TYR A 347 -0.66 1.80 26.58
N PRO A 348 -1.81 1.10 26.66
CA PRO A 348 -1.82 -0.34 26.88
C PRO A 348 -1.27 -1.10 25.66
N LYS A 349 -0.73 -2.30 25.86
CA LYS A 349 -0.34 -3.21 24.77
C LYS A 349 -1.60 -3.74 24.04
N PRO A 350 -1.49 -4.17 22.77
CA PRO A 350 -2.56 -4.88 22.07
C PRO A 350 -3.02 -6.12 22.86
N THR A 351 -4.29 -6.49 22.71
CA THR A 351 -4.85 -7.69 23.37
C THR A 351 -4.23 -9.00 22.88
N THR A 352 -3.56 -8.97 21.73
CA THR A 352 -2.82 -10.11 21.18
C THR A 352 -1.31 -9.86 21.24
N PRO A 353 -0.51 -10.81 21.78
CA PRO A 353 0.95 -10.71 21.77
C PRO A 353 1.57 -11.07 20.41
N VAL A 354 0.76 -11.57 19.46
CA VAL A 354 1.23 -12.18 18.21
C VAL A 354 0.78 -11.43 16.95
N LEU A 355 0.48 -10.14 17.04
CA LEU A 355 0.05 -9.31 15.89
C LEU A 355 0.95 -9.49 14.65
N HIS A 356 2.25 -9.67 14.85
CA HIS A 356 3.27 -9.85 13.82
C HIS A 356 3.12 -11.14 12.97
N TYR A 357 2.20 -12.05 13.32
CA TYR A 357 1.83 -13.20 12.47
C TYR A 357 0.56 -13.01 11.66
N LEU A 358 -0.15 -11.88 11.81
CA LEU A 358 -1.40 -11.67 11.10
C LEU A 358 -1.17 -11.71 9.59
N THR A 359 -2.11 -12.34 8.90
CA THR A 359 -2.22 -12.39 7.43
C THR A 359 -3.68 -12.25 7.06
N ALA A 360 -3.99 -11.95 5.79
CA ALA A 360 -5.39 -11.82 5.38
C ALA A 360 -6.20 -13.12 5.60
N ASN A 361 -5.52 -14.28 5.55
CA ASN A 361 -6.11 -15.60 5.77
C ASN A 361 -6.39 -15.90 7.26
N SER A 362 -5.83 -15.13 8.20
CA SER A 362 -6.01 -15.34 9.65
C SER A 362 -6.89 -14.27 10.32
N VAL A 363 -7.45 -13.33 9.54
CA VAL A 363 -8.26 -12.22 10.05
C VAL A 363 -9.39 -12.67 10.99
N GLU A 364 -10.07 -13.77 10.69
CA GLU A 364 -11.17 -14.27 11.53
C GLU A 364 -10.69 -14.75 12.91
N GLN A 365 -9.52 -15.38 12.98
CA GLN A 365 -8.92 -15.86 14.21
C GLN A 365 -8.59 -14.68 15.13
N TYR A 366 -8.01 -13.61 14.58
CA TYR A 366 -7.73 -12.39 15.33
C TYR A 366 -9.00 -11.64 15.72
N ARG A 367 -10.01 -11.59 14.83
CA ARG A 367 -11.31 -10.96 15.14
C ARG A 367 -12.01 -11.63 16.30
N LYS A 368 -12.04 -12.96 16.30
CA LYS A 368 -12.69 -13.78 17.33
C LYS A 368 -11.82 -13.97 18.58
N GLN A 369 -10.59 -13.45 18.57
CA GLN A 369 -9.61 -13.63 19.65
C GLN A 369 -9.44 -15.11 20.01
N LEU A 370 -9.40 -15.97 18.99
CA LEU A 370 -9.25 -17.40 19.22
C LEU A 370 -7.89 -17.67 19.87
N PRO A 371 -7.83 -18.55 20.87
CA PRO A 371 -6.56 -18.92 21.47
C PRO A 371 -5.68 -19.55 20.38
N LEU A 372 -4.39 -19.23 20.42
CA LEU A 372 -3.41 -19.96 19.63
C LEU A 372 -3.36 -21.39 20.20
N SER A 373 -3.82 -22.37 19.43
CA SER A 373 -3.78 -23.79 19.81
C SER A 373 -2.73 -24.52 18.99
N GLY A 374 -1.82 -25.21 19.67
CA GLY A 374 -0.82 -26.10 19.09
C GLY A 374 -0.12 -26.87 20.20
N GLU A 375 0.33 -28.09 19.92
CA GLU A 375 1.06 -28.87 20.93
C GLU A 375 2.54 -28.43 20.98
N LYS A 376 2.96 -27.88 22.12
CA LYS A 376 4.37 -27.52 22.39
C LYS A 376 5.26 -28.75 22.19
N GLY A 377 6.18 -28.68 21.23
CA GLY A 377 7.12 -29.77 20.92
C GLY A 377 6.56 -30.89 20.04
N LYS A 378 5.32 -30.79 19.54
CA LYS A 378 4.72 -31.79 18.63
C LYS A 378 4.28 -31.21 17.28
N GLY A 379 4.52 -29.93 17.04
CA GLY A 379 4.22 -29.29 15.77
C GLY A 379 5.35 -29.33 14.74
N TYR A 380 6.26 -30.31 14.71
CA TYR A 380 7.14 -30.62 13.56
C TYR A 380 8.03 -31.84 13.85
N THR A 381 8.46 -32.56 12.80
CA THR A 381 9.55 -33.55 12.89
C THR A 381 10.81 -33.00 12.23
N LEU A 382 11.95 -33.12 12.92
CA LEU A 382 13.24 -32.59 12.47
C LEU A 382 13.96 -33.63 11.59
N CYS A 383 14.03 -33.41 10.27
CA CYS A 383 14.84 -34.25 9.39
C CYS A 383 16.30 -33.79 9.46
N LYS A 384 17.20 -34.63 9.99
CA LYS A 384 18.64 -34.33 10.07
C LYS A 384 19.34 -34.53 8.72
N GLY A 385 20.06 -33.51 8.24
CA GLY A 385 20.91 -33.50 7.04
C GLY A 385 21.28 -32.06 6.63
N GLU A 386 22.37 -31.85 5.88
CA GLU A 386 22.73 -30.53 5.33
C GLU A 386 21.59 -30.05 4.39
N GLY A 387 20.95 -28.92 4.72
CA GLY A 387 19.72 -28.46 4.05
C GLY A 387 18.40 -28.82 4.79
N ALA A 388 18.42 -28.89 6.12
CA ALA A 388 17.27 -29.28 6.93
C ALA A 388 16.04 -28.34 6.78
N LYS A 389 14.92 -28.89 6.28
CA LYS A 389 13.58 -28.28 6.30
C LYS A 389 12.69 -28.90 7.37
N LYS A 390 11.73 -28.12 7.90
CA LYS A 390 10.73 -28.54 8.91
C LYS A 390 9.35 -28.68 8.25
N VAL A 391 8.65 -29.79 8.50
CA VAL A 391 7.29 -30.05 8.01
C VAL A 391 6.34 -30.15 9.20
N VAL A 392 5.15 -29.55 9.08
CA VAL A 392 4.09 -29.58 10.08
C VAL A 392 2.86 -30.29 9.49
N ASP A 393 2.25 -31.09 10.36
CA ASP A 393 1.15 -32.03 10.17
C ASP A 393 0.33 -31.87 8.87
N GLY A 394 0.55 -32.79 7.90
CA GLY A 394 -0.28 -33.14 6.74
C GLY A 394 -0.72 -32.06 5.73
N ASN A 395 -0.98 -30.82 6.17
CA ASN A 395 -1.71 -29.79 5.45
C ASN A 395 -1.31 -28.35 5.81
N ILE A 396 -0.37 -28.10 6.73
CA ILE A 396 0.08 -26.73 7.05
C ILE A 396 1.58 -26.82 7.29
N ASN A 397 2.44 -26.21 6.47
CA ASN A 397 3.85 -26.12 6.86
C ASN A 397 4.00 -25.02 7.91
N ALA A 398 4.99 -25.10 8.79
CA ALA A 398 5.27 -24.01 9.72
C ALA A 398 6.75 -24.06 10.10
N THR A 399 7.40 -22.91 10.17
CA THR A 399 8.82 -22.81 10.52
C THR A 399 8.97 -22.13 11.86
N ILE A 400 9.69 -22.76 12.80
CA ILE A 400 10.07 -22.15 14.07
C ILE A 400 11.57 -21.83 14.05
N LYS A 401 11.95 -20.58 14.36
CA LYS A 401 13.32 -20.23 14.79
C LYS A 401 13.23 -19.42 16.09
N GLY A 402 13.85 -19.93 17.15
CA GLY A 402 13.69 -19.36 18.50
C GLY A 402 12.30 -19.59 19.08
N ASP A 403 11.71 -18.57 19.68
CA ASP A 403 10.40 -18.60 20.35
C ASP A 403 9.19 -18.31 19.41
N TYR A 404 9.40 -18.35 18.09
CA TYR A 404 8.47 -17.82 17.09
C TYR A 404 7.86 -18.91 16.18
N LEU A 405 6.55 -18.85 15.92
CA LEU A 405 5.78 -19.76 15.05
C LEU A 405 5.42 -19.10 13.71
N LEU A 406 6.01 -19.53 12.60
CA LEU A 406 5.59 -19.13 11.25
C LEU A 406 4.57 -20.14 10.72
N VAL A 407 3.40 -19.70 10.28
CA VAL A 407 2.34 -20.55 9.72
C VAL A 407 2.34 -20.43 8.19
N ASP A 408 2.65 -21.51 7.46
CA ASP A 408 2.50 -21.66 6.00
C ASP A 408 1.05 -22.06 5.71
N ASN A 409 0.29 -21.16 5.10
CA ASN A 409 -1.09 -21.40 4.71
C ASN A 409 -1.14 -22.12 3.36
N SER A 410 -0.84 -23.42 3.36
CA SER A 410 -1.25 -24.30 2.26
C SER A 410 -2.65 -24.83 2.54
N ALA A 411 -3.67 -24.16 2.00
CA ALA A 411 -4.98 -24.76 1.78
C ALA A 411 -5.23 -24.83 0.27
#